data_AF-A0A2W5XP26-F1
#
_entry.id   AF-A0A2W5XP26-F1
#
_cell.length_a   1.000
_cell.length_b   1.000
_cell.length_c   1.000
_cell.angle_alpha   90.00
_cell.angle_beta   90.00
_cell.angle_gamma   90.00
#
_symmetry.space_group_name_H-M   'P 1'
#
loop_
_entity.id
_entity.type
_entity.pdbx_description
1 polymer ?
#
loop_
_entity_poly.entity_id
_entity_poly.type
_entity_poly.pdbx_seq_one_letter_code
_entity_poly.pdbx_strand_id
1 'polypeptide(L)'
;MRPVDDDRIQPLRDPLPLTAANRDGSAPRAPAVVGLLFWAAAACCLTLTGPLLLFNPWFVHLEQVRNGSSLRLGTDQATVDRLTATILRELFTGGDFVVTVPGRGPLLDSTERSHMQDVGGLVRTLTIADVVALAVLALSALALRWEPRRRGRLLVLASGSVGVAALMAASTLVIGFDAAFLAFHRLLFREGTYLFGPQSNLIRLFPEGFWFEASLAAGAAIMVSALAALLLGARLMRRRDPAEGAGLL
;
A
#
# COMPACT_ATOMS: atom_id res chain seq x y z
N MET A 1 77.02 46.43 22.21
CA MET A 1 76.48 45.08 21.99
C MET A 1 75.13 45.02 22.72
N ARG A 2 74.01 45.19 22.01
CA ARG A 2 72.65 45.18 22.57
C ARG A 2 72.00 43.85 22.16
N PRO A 3 71.25 43.18 23.05
CA PRO A 3 70.56 41.94 22.72
C PRO A 3 69.34 42.24 21.83
N VAL A 4 69.08 41.35 20.88
CA VAL A 4 67.90 41.35 20.02
C VAL A 4 66.78 40.65 20.78
N ASP A 5 65.64 41.33 20.94
CA ASP A 5 64.39 40.74 21.47
C ASP A 5 63.86 39.71 20.46
N ASP A 6 63.79 38.45 20.91
CA ASP A 6 63.12 37.35 20.23
C ASP A 6 61.67 37.30 20.71
N ASP A 7 60.79 38.09 20.10
CA ASP A 7 59.40 38.11 20.51
C ASP A 7 58.45 38.40 19.34
N ARG A 8 58.34 37.47 18.37
CA ARG A 8 57.17 37.35 17.46
C ARG A 8 57.00 35.95 16.86
N ILE A 9 56.53 34.98 17.65
CA ILE A 9 55.64 33.93 17.12
C ILE A 9 54.41 33.83 18.03
N GLN A 10 53.36 34.54 17.64
CA GLN A 10 52.04 34.42 18.23
C GLN A 10 51.39 33.15 17.65
N PRO A 11 51.03 32.13 18.44
CA PRO A 11 50.31 30.98 17.89
C PRO A 11 48.90 31.45 17.50
N LEU A 12 48.58 31.37 16.21
CA LEU A 12 47.21 31.42 15.68
C LEU A 12 46.40 30.31 16.37
N ARG A 13 45.72 30.67 17.45
CA ARG A 13 44.73 29.82 18.13
C ARG A 13 43.51 30.66 18.47
N ASP A 14 42.73 30.91 17.44
CA ASP A 14 41.29 30.87 17.59
C ASP A 14 40.80 29.77 16.67
N PRO A 15 40.48 28.55 17.18
CA PRO A 15 39.66 27.65 16.39
C PRO A 15 38.34 28.36 16.13
N LEU A 16 38.00 28.51 14.85
CA LEU A 16 36.66 28.89 14.38
C LEU A 16 35.62 28.22 15.28
N PRO A 17 34.56 28.93 15.71
CA PRO A 17 33.51 28.29 16.48
C PRO A 17 32.84 27.27 15.57
N LEU A 18 33.29 26.02 15.67
CA LEU A 18 32.50 24.87 15.29
C LEU A 18 31.19 25.07 16.04
N THR A 19 30.15 25.35 15.25
CA THR A 19 28.75 25.38 15.62
C THR A 19 28.53 24.56 16.87
N ALA A 20 28.01 25.19 17.91
CA ALA A 20 27.66 24.58 19.18
C ALA A 20 26.80 23.34 18.93
N ALA A 21 27.44 22.20 18.70
CA ALA A 21 26.81 20.90 18.65
C ALA A 21 26.41 20.61 20.09
N ASN A 22 25.09 20.62 20.32
CA ASN A 22 24.36 20.11 21.47
C ASN A 22 25.25 19.43 22.53
N ARG A 23 25.55 20.18 23.59
CA ARG A 23 26.35 19.72 24.75
C ARG A 23 25.59 18.76 25.68
N ASP A 24 24.39 18.34 25.31
CA ASP A 24 23.49 17.50 26.10
C ASP A 24 23.45 16.03 25.63
N GLY A 25 24.21 15.64 24.60
CA GLY A 25 24.34 14.24 24.16
C GLY A 25 23.03 13.60 23.65
N SER A 26 21.95 14.38 23.56
CA SER A 26 20.64 13.93 23.10
C SER A 26 20.62 13.87 21.57
N ALA A 27 20.22 12.73 21.00
CA ALA A 27 20.06 12.61 19.56
C ALA A 27 19.03 13.65 19.05
N PRO A 28 19.27 14.34 17.93
CA PRO A 28 18.36 15.36 17.42
C PRO A 28 17.00 14.73 17.12
N ARG A 29 15.92 15.32 17.66
CA ARG A 29 14.54 14.90 17.38
C ARG A 29 14.17 15.23 15.94
N ALA A 30 13.54 14.28 15.25
CA ALA A 30 13.05 14.49 13.90
C ALA A 30 11.93 15.54 13.87
N PRO A 31 11.85 16.37 12.82
CA PRO A 31 10.79 17.36 12.67
C PRO A 31 9.37 16.77 12.72
N ALA A 32 8.36 17.59 13.02
CA ALA A 32 6.96 17.18 13.07
C ALA A 32 6.47 16.56 11.74
N VAL A 33 6.89 17.16 10.61
CA VAL A 33 6.55 16.70 9.25
C VAL A 33 6.97 15.24 9.00
N VAL A 34 8.10 14.79 9.56
CA VAL A 34 8.55 13.40 9.44
C VAL A 34 7.56 12.44 10.09
N GLY A 35 7.01 12.82 11.25
CA GLY A 35 5.99 12.03 11.94
C GLY A 35 4.67 11.96 11.16
N LEU A 36 4.27 13.07 10.54
CA LEU A 36 3.07 13.12 9.69
C LEU A 36 3.23 12.23 8.45
N LEU A 37 4.38 12.34 7.77
CA LEU A 37 4.71 11.49 6.62
C LEU A 37 4.73 10.01 6.99
N PHE A 38 5.33 9.67 8.14
CA PHE A 38 5.35 8.29 8.63
C PHE A 38 3.92 7.76 8.86
N TRP A 39 3.07 8.53 9.54
CA TRP A 39 1.69 8.12 9.82
C TRP A 39 0.87 7.96 8.54
N ALA A 40 0.92 8.94 7.64
CA ALA A 40 0.17 8.90 6.39
C ALA A 40 0.64 7.74 5.49
N ALA A 41 1.95 7.55 5.36
CA ALA A 41 2.52 6.45 4.60
C ALA A 41 2.16 5.09 5.20
N ALA A 42 2.20 4.95 6.53
CA ALA A 42 1.77 3.73 7.21
C ALA A 42 0.28 3.43 6.94
N ALA A 43 -0.59 4.44 7.04
CA ALA A 43 -2.02 4.28 6.76
C ALA A 43 -2.28 3.85 5.31
N CYS A 44 -1.56 4.44 4.34
CA CYS A 44 -1.62 4.03 2.94
C CYS A 44 -1.18 2.58 2.75
N CYS A 45 0.00 2.18 3.25
CA CYS A 45 0.49 0.81 3.09
C CYS A 45 -0.45 -0.23 3.72
N LEU A 46 -0.97 0.06 4.91
CA LEU A 46 -1.94 -0.82 5.59
C LEU A 46 -3.24 -1.01 4.78
N THR A 47 -3.62 0.00 4.00
CA THR A 47 -4.84 -0.04 3.19
C THR A 47 -4.60 -0.70 1.83
N LEU A 48 -3.46 -0.46 1.18
CA LEU A 48 -3.23 -0.81 -0.22
C LEU A 48 -2.47 -2.12 -0.43
N THR A 49 -1.42 -2.38 0.35
CA THR A 49 -0.48 -3.49 0.05
C THR A 49 -1.18 -4.84 0.03
N GLY A 50 -2.02 -5.14 1.03
CA GLY A 50 -2.76 -6.40 1.11
C GLY A 50 -3.68 -6.65 -0.10
N PRO A 51 -4.64 -5.74 -0.38
CA PRO A 51 -5.53 -5.86 -1.53
C PRO A 51 -4.79 -5.94 -2.88
N LEU A 52 -3.72 -5.17 -3.08
CA LEU A 52 -2.94 -5.21 -4.32
C LEU A 52 -2.26 -6.57 -4.54
N LEU A 53 -1.85 -7.25 -3.47
CA LEU A 53 -1.26 -8.59 -3.57
C LEU A 53 -2.26 -9.67 -4.01
N LEU A 54 -3.58 -9.41 -3.97
CA LEU A 54 -4.60 -10.37 -4.43
C LEU A 54 -4.65 -10.50 -5.95
N PHE A 55 -4.12 -9.52 -6.69
CA PHE A 55 -4.03 -9.55 -8.16
C PHE A 55 -2.87 -10.46 -8.62
N ASN A 56 -2.94 -11.74 -8.27
CA ASN A 56 -1.94 -12.74 -8.63
C ASN A 56 -2.60 -14.02 -9.16
N PRO A 57 -1.90 -14.83 -9.98
CA PRO A 57 -2.48 -16.01 -10.61
C PRO A 57 -3.02 -17.06 -9.63
N TRP A 58 -2.42 -17.21 -8.45
CA TRP A 58 -2.83 -18.24 -7.48
C TRP A 58 -4.17 -17.91 -6.83
N PHE A 59 -4.31 -16.68 -6.33
CA PHE A 59 -5.55 -16.23 -5.71
C PHE A 59 -6.68 -16.21 -6.73
N VAL A 60 -6.43 -15.62 -7.91
CA VAL A 60 -7.45 -15.52 -8.95
C VAL A 60 -7.87 -16.90 -9.48
N HIS A 61 -6.94 -17.84 -9.63
CA HIS A 61 -7.26 -19.23 -9.98
C HIS A 61 -8.19 -19.87 -8.94
N LEU A 62 -7.83 -19.79 -7.65
CA LEU A 62 -8.62 -20.37 -6.57
C LEU A 62 -10.05 -19.83 -6.58
N GLU A 63 -10.19 -18.52 -6.72
CA GLU A 63 -11.49 -17.85 -6.75
C GLU A 63 -12.29 -18.18 -8.02
N GLN A 64 -11.64 -18.28 -9.19
CA GLN A 64 -12.29 -18.70 -10.44
C GLN A 64 -12.75 -20.17 -10.41
N VAL A 65 -12.00 -21.06 -9.74
CA VAL A 65 -12.41 -22.45 -9.53
C VAL A 65 -13.62 -22.52 -8.60
N ARG A 66 -13.55 -21.87 -7.43
CA ARG A 66 -14.65 -21.83 -6.45
C ARG A 66 -15.93 -21.26 -7.06
N ASN A 67 -15.77 -20.22 -7.87
CA ASN A 67 -16.87 -19.54 -8.52
C ASN A 67 -17.15 -20.08 -9.93
N GLY A 68 -16.65 -21.25 -10.32
CA GLY A 68 -17.02 -21.97 -11.55
C GLY A 68 -16.93 -21.15 -12.84
N SER A 69 -15.87 -20.34 -13.02
CA SER A 69 -15.70 -19.47 -14.19
C SER A 69 -15.50 -20.28 -15.48
N SER A 70 -14.82 -21.43 -15.41
CA SER A 70 -14.64 -22.36 -16.55
C SER A 70 -15.96 -22.90 -17.09
N LEU A 71 -16.87 -23.32 -16.21
CA LEU A 71 -18.22 -23.75 -16.57
C LEU A 71 -19.01 -22.60 -17.22
N ARG A 72 -18.95 -21.39 -16.65
CA ARG A 72 -19.64 -20.18 -17.16
C ARG A 72 -19.17 -19.78 -18.56
N LEU A 73 -17.88 -19.97 -18.84
CA LEU A 73 -17.27 -19.65 -20.13
C LEU A 73 -17.38 -20.81 -21.14
N GLY A 74 -17.81 -22.00 -20.68
CA GLY A 74 -17.91 -23.21 -21.51
C GLY A 74 -16.55 -23.67 -22.04
N THR A 75 -15.52 -23.65 -21.19
CA THR A 75 -14.16 -24.08 -21.51
C THR A 75 -13.50 -24.76 -20.29
N ASP A 76 -12.29 -25.30 -20.45
CA ASP A 76 -11.55 -25.92 -19.36
C ASP A 76 -10.84 -24.88 -18.46
N GLN A 77 -10.52 -25.27 -17.22
CA GLN A 77 -9.86 -24.37 -16.27
C GLN A 77 -8.48 -23.91 -16.74
N ALA A 78 -7.72 -24.79 -17.40
CA ALA A 78 -6.39 -24.44 -17.91
C ALA A 78 -6.45 -23.30 -18.94
N THR A 79 -7.52 -23.24 -19.73
CA THR A 79 -7.78 -22.16 -20.67
C THR A 79 -8.13 -20.88 -19.94
N VAL A 80 -9.01 -20.93 -18.93
CA VAL A 80 -9.31 -19.76 -18.07
C VAL A 80 -8.04 -19.20 -17.42
N ASP A 81 -7.17 -20.06 -16.90
CA ASP A 81 -5.93 -19.64 -16.25
C ASP A 81 -4.98 -18.94 -17.24
N ARG A 82 -4.85 -19.45 -18.48
CA ARG A 82 -4.03 -18.81 -19.54
C ARG A 82 -4.57 -17.44 -19.96
N LEU A 83 -5.89 -17.35 -20.15
CA LEU A 83 -6.56 -16.09 -20.51
C LEU A 83 -6.36 -15.06 -19.39
N THR A 84 -6.58 -15.48 -18.15
CA THR A 84 -6.48 -14.63 -16.96
C THR A 84 -5.04 -14.21 -16.66
N ALA A 85 -4.05 -15.08 -16.89
CA ALA A 85 -2.65 -14.70 -16.75
C ALA A 85 -2.24 -13.57 -17.70
N THR A 86 -2.83 -13.53 -18.90
CA THR A 86 -2.64 -12.42 -19.84
C THR A 86 -3.29 -11.15 -19.32
N ILE A 87 -4.54 -11.24 -18.85
CA ILE A 87 -5.27 -10.11 -18.23
C ILE A 87 -4.48 -9.52 -17.04
N LEU A 88 -4.01 -10.36 -16.12
CA LEU A 88 -3.24 -9.93 -14.96
C LEU A 88 -1.94 -9.26 -15.36
N ARG A 89 -1.25 -9.75 -16.39
CA ARG A 89 -0.04 -9.08 -16.91
C ARG A 89 -0.36 -7.67 -17.40
N GLU A 90 -1.35 -7.55 -18.27
CA GLU A 90 -1.76 -6.26 -18.86
C GLU A 90 -2.32 -5.28 -17.82
N LEU A 91 -2.90 -5.79 -16.73
CA LEU A 91 -3.32 -4.98 -15.60
C LEU A 91 -2.15 -4.14 -15.05
N PHE A 92 -0.97 -4.75 -14.89
CA PHE A 92 0.22 -4.09 -14.35
C PHE A 92 1.11 -3.42 -15.41
N THR A 93 1.19 -3.96 -16.63
CA THR A 93 2.07 -3.42 -17.68
C THR A 93 1.38 -2.39 -18.57
N GLY A 94 0.05 -2.32 -18.56
CA GLY A 94 -0.73 -1.66 -19.60
C GLY A 94 -0.90 -2.57 -20.82
N GLY A 95 -2.09 -2.52 -21.43
CA GLY A 95 -2.48 -3.33 -22.57
C GLY A 95 -3.90 -3.01 -23.04
N ASP A 96 -4.27 -3.55 -24.21
CA ASP A 96 -5.58 -3.33 -24.83
C ASP A 96 -6.59 -4.43 -24.52
N PHE A 97 -6.21 -5.40 -23.69
CA PHE A 97 -7.00 -6.55 -23.23
C PHE A 97 -7.56 -7.38 -24.39
N VAL A 98 -6.81 -7.45 -25.50
CA VAL A 98 -7.15 -8.27 -26.67
C VAL A 98 -6.70 -9.70 -26.41
N VAL A 99 -7.41 -10.37 -25.51
CA VAL A 99 -7.20 -11.78 -25.18
C VAL A 99 -8.05 -12.61 -26.12
N THR A 100 -7.45 -13.57 -26.84
CA THR A 100 -8.17 -14.38 -27.83
C THR A 100 -8.42 -15.79 -27.33
N VAL A 101 -9.63 -16.29 -27.58
CA VAL A 101 -9.97 -17.70 -27.39
C VAL A 101 -9.71 -18.43 -28.72
N PRO A 102 -8.90 -19.50 -28.73
CA PRO A 102 -8.64 -20.27 -29.94
C PRO A 102 -9.94 -20.68 -30.65
N GLY A 103 -10.08 -20.32 -31.92
CA GLY A 103 -11.25 -20.64 -32.75
C GLY A 103 -12.53 -19.85 -32.45
N ARG A 104 -12.54 -18.88 -31.52
CA ARG A 104 -13.73 -18.08 -31.17
C ARG A 104 -13.53 -16.55 -31.27
N GLY A 105 -12.30 -16.08 -31.49
CA GLY A 105 -11.99 -14.64 -31.60
C GLY A 105 -11.70 -13.99 -30.25
N PRO A 106 -11.82 -12.65 -30.14
CA PRO A 106 -11.60 -11.92 -28.89
C PRO A 106 -12.53 -12.40 -27.76
N LEU A 107 -11.96 -12.64 -26.58
CA LEU A 107 -12.68 -13.00 -25.37
C LEU A 107 -13.54 -11.85 -24.87
N LEU A 108 -12.96 -10.66 -24.82
CA LEU A 108 -13.62 -9.44 -24.34
C LEU A 108 -14.03 -8.57 -25.53
N ASP A 109 -15.26 -8.06 -25.49
CA ASP A 109 -15.74 -7.09 -26.48
C ASP A 109 -15.08 -5.71 -26.28
N SER A 110 -15.37 -4.74 -27.16
CA SER A 110 -14.77 -3.39 -27.06
C SER A 110 -15.14 -2.65 -25.77
N THR A 111 -16.32 -2.87 -25.25
CA THR A 111 -16.83 -2.19 -24.04
C THR A 111 -16.17 -2.81 -22.79
N GLU A 112 -16.10 -4.13 -22.72
CA GLU A 112 -15.41 -4.87 -21.66
C GLU A 112 -13.92 -4.52 -21.62
N ARG A 113 -13.26 -4.40 -22.77
CA ARG A 113 -11.85 -3.98 -22.85
C ARG A 113 -11.65 -2.54 -22.40
N SER A 114 -12.52 -1.62 -22.78
CA SER A 114 -12.47 -0.23 -22.30
C SER A 114 -12.56 -0.17 -20.78
N HIS A 115 -13.42 -0.98 -20.16
CA HIS A 115 -13.49 -1.06 -18.71
C HIS A 115 -12.22 -1.62 -18.09
N MET A 116 -11.67 -2.69 -18.66
CA MET A 116 -10.42 -3.28 -18.18
C MET A 116 -9.24 -2.31 -18.30
N GLN A 117 -9.23 -1.42 -19.30
CA GLN A 117 -8.27 -0.32 -19.39
C GLN A 117 -8.41 0.67 -18.23
N ASP A 118 -9.63 1.06 -17.87
CA ASP A 118 -9.91 1.91 -16.70
C ASP A 118 -9.41 1.21 -15.40
N VAL A 119 -9.78 -0.05 -15.21
CA VAL A 119 -9.37 -0.86 -14.04
C VAL A 119 -7.85 -1.01 -13.97
N GLY A 120 -7.19 -1.27 -15.10
CA GLY A 120 -5.73 -1.33 -15.18
C GLY A 120 -5.07 0.00 -14.84
N GLY A 121 -5.64 1.12 -15.31
CA GLY A 121 -5.18 2.47 -14.95
C GLY A 121 -5.23 2.70 -13.43
N LEU A 122 -6.34 2.33 -12.80
CA LEU A 122 -6.51 2.41 -11.36
C LEU A 122 -5.51 1.53 -10.60
N VAL A 123 -5.39 0.25 -10.97
CA VAL A 123 -4.47 -0.69 -10.30
C VAL A 123 -3.02 -0.23 -10.39
N ARG A 124 -2.57 0.26 -11.55
CA ARG A 124 -1.22 0.82 -11.70
C ARG A 124 -1.02 2.08 -10.85
N THR A 125 -2.01 2.97 -10.82
CA THR A 125 -1.95 4.19 -10.01
C THR A 125 -1.84 3.86 -8.52
N LEU A 126 -2.67 2.93 -8.03
CA LEU A 126 -2.63 2.46 -6.65
C LEU A 126 -1.32 1.73 -6.32
N THR A 127 -0.78 0.95 -7.26
CA THR A 127 0.51 0.27 -7.11
C THR A 127 1.65 1.29 -6.97
N ILE A 128 1.69 2.31 -7.82
CA ILE A 128 2.68 3.39 -7.72
C ILE A 128 2.54 4.13 -6.39
N ALA A 129 1.31 4.46 -5.99
CA ALA A 129 1.04 5.10 -4.71
C ALA A 129 1.53 4.26 -3.51
N ASP A 130 1.31 2.94 -3.53
CA ASP A 130 1.77 2.02 -2.50
C ASP A 130 3.30 1.92 -2.45
N VAL A 131 3.97 1.83 -3.60
CA VAL A 131 5.45 1.83 -3.68
C VAL A 131 6.04 3.12 -3.13
N VAL A 132 5.45 4.28 -3.48
CA VAL A 132 5.87 5.58 -2.95
C VAL A 132 5.61 5.64 -1.43
N ALA A 133 4.46 5.16 -0.96
CA ALA A 133 4.15 5.11 0.46
C ALA A 133 5.15 4.22 1.22
N LEU A 134 5.50 3.05 0.69
CA LEU A 134 6.52 2.16 1.29
C LEU A 134 7.89 2.85 1.38
N ALA A 135 8.31 3.57 0.34
CA ALA A 135 9.56 4.33 0.34
C ALA A 135 9.53 5.46 1.40
N VAL A 136 8.45 6.24 1.46
CA VAL A 136 8.27 7.31 2.46
C VAL A 136 8.22 6.72 3.87
N LEU A 137 7.54 5.59 4.06
CA LEU A 137 7.46 4.88 5.34
C LEU A 137 8.86 4.44 5.80
N ALA A 138 9.66 3.86 4.90
CA ALA A 138 11.02 3.42 5.21
C ALA A 138 11.95 4.60 5.56
N LEU A 139 11.93 5.68 4.77
CA LEU A 139 12.77 6.87 5.00
C LEU A 139 12.38 7.60 6.29
N SER A 140 11.09 7.79 6.53
CA SER A 140 10.60 8.41 7.77
C SER A 140 10.82 7.53 9.00
N ALA A 141 10.71 6.20 8.86
CA ALA A 141 11.08 5.25 9.91
C ALA A 141 12.56 5.34 10.29
N LEU A 142 13.44 5.53 9.31
CA LEU A 142 14.87 5.72 9.52
C LEU A 142 15.16 7.04 10.21
N ALA A 143 14.49 8.12 9.81
CA ALA A 143 14.60 9.42 10.47
C ALA A 143 14.11 9.38 11.94
N LEU A 144 13.10 8.55 12.23
CA LEU A 144 12.56 8.32 13.58
C LEU A 144 13.26 7.19 14.36
N ARG A 145 14.41 6.68 13.90
CA ARG A 145 15.06 5.49 14.49
C ARG A 145 15.42 5.63 15.97
N TRP A 146 15.66 6.87 16.43
CA TRP A 146 15.99 7.19 17.82
C TRP A 146 14.77 7.62 18.65
N GLU A 147 13.58 7.61 18.06
CA GLU A 147 12.31 7.97 18.73
C GLU A 147 11.32 6.79 18.70
N PRO A 148 11.69 5.60 19.22
CA PRO A 148 10.85 4.41 19.14
C PRO A 148 9.46 4.61 19.75
N ARG A 149 9.33 5.39 20.83
CA ARG A 149 8.01 5.67 21.42
C ARG A 149 7.11 6.45 20.49
N ARG A 150 7.65 7.49 19.85
CA ARG A 150 6.92 8.32 18.88
C ARG A 150 6.51 7.50 17.66
N ARG A 151 7.44 6.71 17.10
CA ARG A 151 7.15 5.79 16.00
C ARG A 151 6.05 4.79 16.37
N GLY A 152 6.12 4.25 17.59
CA GLY A 152 5.11 3.35 18.12
C GLY A 152 3.72 3.98 18.20
N ARG A 153 3.62 5.19 18.76
CA ARG A 153 2.37 5.96 18.84
C ARG A 153 1.76 6.21 17.46
N LEU A 154 2.58 6.60 16.48
CA LEU A 154 2.12 6.86 15.12
C LEU A 154 1.60 5.58 14.44
N LEU A 155 2.26 4.44 14.64
CA LEU A 155 1.76 3.14 14.14
C LEU A 155 0.43 2.75 14.78
N VAL A 156 0.27 2.93 16.10
CA VAL A 156 -1.00 2.65 16.79
C VAL A 156 -2.11 3.53 16.24
N LEU A 157 -1.84 4.82 16.01
CA LEU A 157 -2.82 5.74 15.43
C LEU A 157 -3.22 5.35 14.01
N ALA A 158 -2.25 5.06 13.13
CA ALA A 158 -2.52 4.63 11.75
C ALA A 158 -3.30 3.31 11.73
N SER A 159 -2.89 2.33 12.55
CA SER A 159 -3.58 1.05 12.69
C SER A 159 -5.02 1.21 13.19
N GLY A 160 -5.24 2.03 14.23
CA GLY A 160 -6.57 2.29 14.76
C GLY A 160 -7.49 2.95 13.73
N SER A 161 -7.01 3.97 13.01
CA SER A 161 -7.81 4.64 11.99
C SER A 161 -8.15 3.73 10.80
N VAL A 162 -7.16 2.98 10.30
CA VAL A 162 -7.37 2.05 9.18
C VAL A 162 -8.26 0.88 9.60
N GLY A 163 -8.05 0.32 10.78
CA GLY A 163 -8.84 -0.81 11.30
C GLY A 163 -10.31 -0.44 11.47
N VAL A 164 -10.62 0.73 12.04
CA VAL A 164 -12.01 1.21 12.15
C VAL A 164 -12.62 1.43 10.77
N ALA A 165 -11.91 2.08 9.85
CA ALA A 165 -12.40 2.30 8.49
C ALA A 165 -12.67 0.99 7.75
N ALA A 166 -11.77 0.00 7.88
CA ALA A 166 -11.91 -1.32 7.29
C ALA A 166 -13.11 -2.09 7.84
N LEU A 167 -13.37 -2.03 9.15
CA LEU A 167 -14.55 -2.64 9.77
C LEU A 167 -15.86 -2.01 9.28
N MET A 168 -15.89 -0.68 9.13
CA MET A 168 -17.05 0.04 8.59
C MET A 168 -17.31 -0.32 7.12
N ALA A 169 -16.25 -0.39 6.31
CA ALA A 169 -16.32 -0.80 4.91
C ALA A 169 -16.80 -2.26 4.79
N ALA A 170 -16.23 -3.18 5.58
CA ALA A 170 -16.62 -4.59 5.62
C ALA A 170 -18.09 -4.76 6.04
N SER A 171 -18.56 -4.00 7.04
CA SER A 171 -19.95 -4.03 7.49
C SER A 171 -20.91 -3.62 6.36
N THR A 172 -20.61 -2.51 5.68
CA THR A 172 -21.38 -2.05 4.51
C THR A 172 -21.40 -3.12 3.41
N LEU A 173 -20.26 -3.74 3.14
CA LEU A 173 -20.09 -4.74 2.10
C LEU A 173 -20.89 -6.02 2.38
N VAL A 174 -20.89 -6.50 3.63
CA VAL A 174 -21.62 -7.72 4.03
C VAL A 174 -23.13 -7.50 4.05
N ILE A 175 -23.59 -6.30 4.42
CA ILE A 175 -25.03 -5.99 4.49
C ILE A 175 -25.63 -5.79 3.08
N GLY A 176 -24.86 -5.22 2.15
CA GLY A 176 -25.37 -4.88 0.82
C GLY A 176 -24.28 -4.85 -0.23
N PHE A 177 -23.79 -6.03 -0.62
CA PHE A 177 -22.70 -6.17 -1.59
C PHE A 177 -23.00 -5.47 -2.91
N ASP A 178 -24.15 -5.72 -3.54
CA ASP A 178 -24.50 -5.12 -4.84
C ASP A 178 -24.49 -3.60 -4.82
N ALA A 179 -25.06 -3.00 -3.75
CA ALA A 179 -25.10 -1.56 -3.58
C ALA A 179 -23.70 -1.00 -3.35
N ALA A 180 -22.88 -1.67 -2.52
CA ALA A 180 -21.50 -1.28 -2.27
C ALA A 180 -20.63 -1.40 -3.52
N PHE A 181 -20.78 -2.49 -4.28
CA PHE A 181 -20.07 -2.75 -5.53
C PHE A 181 -20.43 -1.68 -6.57
N LEU A 182 -21.71 -1.37 -6.75
CA LEU A 182 -22.15 -0.32 -7.66
C LEU A 182 -21.66 1.08 -7.23
N ALA A 183 -21.68 1.38 -5.93
CA ALA A 183 -21.18 2.64 -5.40
C ALA A 183 -19.67 2.79 -5.63
N PHE A 184 -18.89 1.72 -5.41
CA PHE A 184 -17.46 1.69 -5.72
C PHE A 184 -17.21 2.02 -7.20
N HIS A 185 -17.95 1.40 -8.11
CA HIS A 185 -17.78 1.66 -9.55
C HIS A 185 -18.16 3.09 -9.93
N ARG A 186 -19.25 3.64 -9.38
CA ARG A 186 -19.66 5.04 -9.60
C ARG A 186 -18.62 6.06 -9.14
N LEU A 187 -17.88 5.74 -8.08
CA LEU A 187 -16.85 6.63 -7.53
C LEU A 187 -15.56 6.63 -8.36
N LEU A 188 -15.24 5.50 -9.00
CA LEU A 188 -13.93 5.28 -9.62
C LEU A 188 -13.96 5.26 -11.14
N PHE A 189 -15.12 5.02 -11.74
CA PHE A 189 -15.27 4.86 -13.18
C PHE A 189 -16.40 5.75 -13.71
N ARG A 190 -16.28 6.11 -14.99
CA ARG A 190 -17.27 6.94 -15.67
C ARG A 190 -18.57 6.14 -15.86
N GLU A 191 -19.71 6.81 -15.72
CA GLU A 191 -21.01 6.17 -15.93
C GLU A 191 -21.09 5.51 -17.31
N GLY A 192 -21.66 4.29 -17.33
CA GLY A 192 -21.81 3.47 -18.53
C GLY A 192 -20.59 2.64 -18.93
N THR A 193 -19.44 2.75 -18.24
CA THR A 193 -18.25 1.93 -18.58
C THR A 193 -18.14 0.63 -17.78
N TYR A 194 -19.03 0.35 -16.82
CA TYR A 194 -18.89 -0.77 -15.88
C TYR A 194 -20.16 -1.59 -15.67
N LEU A 195 -21.20 -1.37 -16.49
CA LEU A 195 -22.45 -2.13 -16.42
C LEU A 195 -22.49 -3.16 -17.54
N PHE A 196 -22.51 -4.44 -17.14
CA PHE A 196 -22.47 -5.57 -18.06
C PHE A 196 -23.63 -6.53 -17.81
N GLY A 197 -24.16 -7.10 -18.90
CA GLY A 197 -25.22 -8.10 -18.81
C GLY A 197 -24.68 -9.49 -18.45
N PRO A 198 -25.55 -10.46 -18.11
CA PRO A 198 -25.16 -11.82 -17.72
C PRO A 198 -24.38 -12.61 -18.81
N GLN A 199 -24.47 -12.17 -20.06
CA GLN A 199 -23.78 -12.80 -21.19
C GLN A 199 -22.36 -12.26 -21.42
N SER A 200 -21.96 -11.22 -20.67
CA SER A 200 -20.62 -10.67 -20.68
C SER A 200 -19.59 -11.74 -20.33
N ASN A 201 -18.54 -11.86 -21.15
CA ASN A 201 -17.44 -12.77 -20.85
C ASN A 201 -16.63 -12.25 -19.66
N LEU A 202 -16.59 -10.94 -19.43
CA LEU A 202 -16.00 -10.37 -18.23
C LEU A 202 -16.74 -10.83 -16.95
N ILE A 203 -18.06 -10.76 -16.93
CA ILE A 203 -18.89 -11.24 -15.80
C ILE A 203 -18.78 -12.76 -15.62
N ARG A 204 -18.64 -13.52 -16.71
CA ARG A 204 -18.44 -14.98 -16.63
C ARG A 204 -17.07 -15.36 -16.08
N LEU A 205 -16.03 -14.56 -16.36
CA LEU A 205 -14.67 -14.74 -15.82
C LEU A 205 -14.59 -14.35 -14.35
N PHE A 206 -15.20 -13.22 -13.99
CA PHE A 206 -15.19 -12.63 -12.65
C PHE A 206 -16.62 -12.41 -12.15
N PRO A 207 -17.34 -13.50 -11.83
CA PRO A 207 -18.73 -13.41 -11.37
C PRO A 207 -18.83 -12.69 -10.02
N GLU A 208 -20.05 -12.31 -9.62
CA GLU A 208 -20.30 -11.61 -8.36
C GLU A 208 -19.65 -12.28 -7.13
N GLY A 209 -19.77 -13.61 -7.01
CA GLY A 209 -19.15 -14.37 -5.92
C GLY A 209 -17.63 -14.24 -5.86
N PHE A 210 -16.95 -14.14 -7.00
CA PHE A 210 -15.51 -13.88 -7.07
C PHE A 210 -15.17 -12.53 -6.43
N TRP A 211 -15.94 -11.48 -6.76
CA TRP A 211 -15.69 -10.14 -6.23
C TRP A 211 -16.08 -10.00 -4.76
N PHE A 212 -17.12 -10.70 -4.33
CA PHE A 212 -17.50 -10.75 -2.91
C PHE A 212 -16.39 -11.39 -2.08
N GLU A 213 -15.92 -12.57 -2.47
CA GLU A 213 -14.85 -13.30 -1.78
C GLU A 213 -13.51 -12.54 -1.84
N ALA A 214 -13.17 -11.93 -2.99
CA ALA A 214 -12.01 -11.05 -3.12
C ALA A 214 -12.07 -9.83 -2.20
N SER A 215 -13.25 -9.22 -2.05
CA SER A 215 -13.44 -8.06 -1.17
C SER A 215 -13.31 -8.44 0.30
N LEU A 216 -13.80 -9.62 0.71
CA LEU A 216 -13.59 -10.16 2.04
C LEU A 216 -12.10 -10.45 2.30
N ALA A 217 -11.40 -11.05 1.34
CA ALA A 217 -9.96 -11.29 1.42
C ALA A 217 -9.17 -9.98 1.54
N ALA A 218 -9.55 -8.94 0.80
CA ALA A 218 -8.94 -7.61 0.88
C ALA A 218 -9.15 -7.00 2.27
N GLY A 219 -10.38 -7.02 2.80
CA GLY A 219 -10.68 -6.55 4.15
C GLY A 219 -9.91 -7.33 5.23
N ALA A 220 -9.80 -8.65 5.10
CA ALA A 220 -9.02 -9.49 6.00
C ALA A 220 -7.53 -9.15 5.96
N ALA A 221 -6.96 -8.93 4.77
CA ALA A 221 -5.56 -8.53 4.63
C ALA A 221 -5.27 -7.16 5.29
N ILE A 222 -6.18 -6.19 5.12
CA ILE A 222 -6.11 -4.89 5.81
C ILE A 222 -6.15 -5.09 7.33
N MET A 223 -7.09 -5.91 7.83
CA MET A 223 -7.23 -6.12 9.28
C MET A 223 -6.03 -6.83 9.91
N VAL A 224 -5.49 -7.86 9.23
CA VAL A 224 -4.30 -8.58 9.69
C VAL A 224 -3.09 -7.65 9.73
N SER A 225 -2.88 -6.83 8.70
CA SER A 225 -1.75 -5.90 8.65
C SER A 225 -1.90 -4.78 9.70
N ALA A 226 -3.11 -4.26 9.89
CA ALA A 226 -3.42 -3.28 10.92
C ALA A 226 -3.15 -3.84 12.33
N LEU A 227 -3.57 -5.07 12.61
CA LEU A 227 -3.28 -5.73 13.89
C LEU A 227 -1.77 -5.93 14.10
N ALA A 228 -1.04 -6.36 13.08
CA ALA A 228 0.41 -6.49 13.16
C ALA A 228 1.08 -5.13 13.46
N ALA A 229 0.64 -4.06 12.81
CA ALA A 229 1.13 -2.70 13.07
C ALA A 229 0.77 -2.19 14.47
N LEU A 230 -0.42 -2.53 14.99
CA LEU A 230 -0.83 -2.21 16.36
C LEU A 230 0.11 -2.85 17.38
N LEU A 231 0.37 -4.16 17.22
CA LEU A 231 1.24 -4.92 18.11
C LEU A 231 2.69 -4.41 18.05
N LEU A 232 3.19 -4.12 16.85
CA LEU A 232 4.51 -3.50 16.67
C LEU A 232 4.57 -2.12 17.31
N GLY A 233 3.54 -1.30 17.11
CA GLY A 233 3.42 0.03 17.71
C GLY A 233 3.44 -0.02 19.23
N ALA A 234 2.61 -0.88 19.83
CA ALA A 234 2.56 -1.11 21.28
C ALA A 234 3.89 -1.65 21.84
N ARG A 235 4.62 -2.47 21.07
CA ARG A 235 5.96 -2.92 21.46
C ARG A 235 6.99 -1.79 21.43
N LEU A 236 6.94 -0.93 20.42
CA LEU A 236 7.85 0.22 20.29
C LEU A 236 7.61 1.27 21.38
N MET A 237 6.34 1.50 21.76
CA MET A 237 5.97 2.39 22.87
C MET A 237 6.52 1.96 24.24
N ARG A 238 6.81 0.67 24.42
CA ARG A 238 7.42 0.14 25.66
C ARG A 238 8.93 0.36 25.73
N ARG A 239 9.58 0.76 24.63
CA ARG A 239 11.02 1.09 24.63
C ARG A 239 11.25 2.46 25.26
N ARG A 240 12.42 2.67 25.88
CA ARG A 240 12.88 4.01 26.30
C ARG A 240 13.55 4.69 25.12
N ASP A 241 13.39 6.00 25.01
CA ASP A 241 14.14 6.77 24.01
C ASP A 241 15.60 6.87 24.50
N PRO A 242 16.62 6.68 23.64
CA PRO A 242 18.03 6.65 24.05
C PRO A 242 18.47 7.91 24.82
N ALA A 243 17.89 9.06 24.51
CA ALA A 243 18.16 10.33 25.19
C ALA A 243 17.70 10.35 26.66
N GLU A 244 16.70 9.55 27.05
CA GLU A 244 16.23 9.46 28.45
C GLU A 244 17.15 8.58 29.32
N GLY A 245 17.95 7.70 28.71
CA GLY A 245 18.86 6.81 29.43
C GLY A 245 20.19 7.45 29.81
N ALA A 246 20.62 8.49 29.08
CA ALA A 246 21.91 9.15 29.27
C ALA A 246 21.93 10.14 30.46
N GLY A 247 20.78 10.53 31.00
CA GLY A 247 20.68 11.42 32.16
C GLY A 247 20.64 10.73 33.53
N LEU A 248 20.87 9.42 33.58
CA LEU A 248 20.80 8.60 34.81
C LEU A 248 22.15 7.96 35.19
N LEU A 249 23.24 8.32 34.50
CA LEU A 249 24.62 7.93 34.81
C LEU A 249 25.44 9.19 35.06
#